data_AF-A0A3D1KZB6-F1
#
_entry.id   AF-A0A3D1KZB6-F1
#
_cell.length_a   1.000
_cell.length_b   1.000
_cell.length_c   1.000
_cell.angle_alpha   90.00
_cell.angle_beta   90.00
_cell.angle_gamma   90.00
#
_symmetry.space_group_name_H-M   'P 1'
#
loop_
_entity.id
_entity.type
_entity.pdbx_description
1 polymer ?
#
loop_
_entity_poly.entity_id
_entity_poly.type
_entity_poly.pdbx_seq_one_letter_code
_entity_poly.pdbx_strand_id
1 'polypeptide(L)'
;MKRIASIVIIIAVIFFIGGYILVILGKLEQAQYNQIATIVGGVASILGLLGLALPRLKTSDIKSIEIETLKNLAKTAEEIQKKEAELNIKQNDLTRLELQKQELEFIVKKASLNLFYKEQIERYYDTLDKQISDNKEISRTLNDIKEIEYKIEELKIEIEKSPNTESIMQIIEEARKHRKNSVEIKTPIDAFIEAMVKISGFK
;
A
#
# COMPACT_ATOMS: atom_id res chain seq x y z
N MET A 1 60.84 -12.64 17.13
CA MET A 1 61.11 -13.79 18.02
C MET A 1 62.25 -14.70 17.56
N LYS A 2 62.31 -15.18 16.30
CA LYS A 2 63.41 -16.06 15.82
C LYS A 2 64.83 -15.48 15.99
N ARG A 3 65.03 -14.17 15.77
CA ARG A 3 66.33 -13.50 16.00
C ARG A 3 66.75 -13.50 17.47
N ILE A 4 65.80 -13.24 18.38
CA ILE A 4 66.04 -13.24 19.84
C ILE A 4 66.34 -14.66 20.32
N ALA A 5 65.55 -15.65 19.89
CA ALA A 5 65.82 -17.06 20.18
C ALA A 5 67.19 -17.51 19.65
N SER A 6 67.58 -17.09 18.44
CA SER A 6 68.90 -17.41 17.87
C SER A 6 70.04 -16.79 18.69
N ILE A 7 69.89 -15.53 19.14
CA ILE A 7 70.86 -14.86 20.01
C ILE A 7 70.99 -15.59 21.35
N VAL A 8 69.87 -16.00 21.96
CA VAL A 8 69.86 -16.75 23.23
C VAL A 8 70.54 -18.11 23.09
N ILE A 9 70.31 -18.81 21.98
CA ILE A 9 70.98 -20.10 21.69
C ILE A 9 72.49 -19.89 21.52
N ILE A 10 72.92 -18.84 20.79
CA ILE A 10 74.34 -18.53 20.60
C ILE A 10 75.02 -18.20 21.94
N ILE A 11 74.37 -17.39 22.79
CA ILE A 11 74.88 -17.06 24.13
C ILE A 11 74.98 -18.32 25.01
N ALA A 12 73.99 -19.22 24.94
CA ALA A 12 74.02 -20.48 25.66
C ALA A 12 75.21 -21.36 25.21
N VAL A 13 75.46 -21.47 23.91
CA VAL A 13 76.62 -22.23 23.37
C VAL A 13 77.95 -21.63 23.85
N ILE A 14 78.09 -20.30 23.83
CA ILE A 14 79.28 -19.61 24.35
C ILE A 14 79.44 -19.86 25.85
N PHE A 15 78.35 -19.85 26.62
CA PHE A 15 78.36 -20.16 28.04
C PHE A 15 78.80 -21.59 28.33
N PHE A 16 78.33 -22.58 27.56
CA PHE A 16 78.78 -23.96 27.68
C PHE A 16 80.29 -24.08 27.43
N ILE A 17 80.80 -23.51 26.33
CA ILE A 17 82.22 -23.59 25.99
C ILE A 17 83.09 -22.86 27.04
N GLY A 18 82.73 -21.61 27.39
CA GLY A 18 83.50 -20.80 28.32
C GLY A 18 83.45 -21.31 29.76
N GLY A 19 82.29 -21.77 30.22
CA GLY A 19 82.14 -22.32 31.57
C GLY A 19 82.87 -23.65 31.74
N TYR A 20 82.94 -24.49 30.70
CA TYR A 20 83.72 -25.74 30.74
C TYR A 20 85.24 -25.47 30.89
N ILE A 21 85.76 -24.45 30.19
CA ILE A 21 87.16 -24.02 30.30
C ILE A 21 87.47 -23.52 31.72
N LEU A 22 86.54 -22.81 32.37
CA LEU A 22 86.70 -22.30 33.74
C LEU A 22 86.71 -23.42 34.80
N VAL A 23 85.96 -24.50 34.57
CA VAL A 23 86.00 -25.71 35.41
C VAL A 23 87.37 -26.39 35.32
N ILE A 24 87.94 -26.51 34.11
CA ILE A 24 89.28 -27.09 33.90
C ILE A 24 90.38 -26.27 34.58
N LEU A 25 90.25 -24.95 34.61
CA LEU A 25 91.18 -24.04 35.30
C LEU A 25 91.02 -24.02 36.83
N GLY A 26 90.13 -24.85 37.39
CA GLY A 26 89.93 -25.01 38.83
C GLY A 26 89.26 -23.81 39.51
N LYS A 27 88.74 -22.85 38.74
CA LYS A 27 88.09 -21.64 39.28
C LYS A 27 86.60 -21.84 39.58
N LEU A 28 86.01 -22.95 39.14
CA LEU A 28 84.59 -23.25 39.33
C LEU A 28 84.40 -24.71 39.70
N GLU A 29 83.55 -24.97 40.70
CA GLU A 29 83.24 -26.32 41.15
C GLU A 29 82.35 -27.03 40.12
N GLN A 30 82.72 -28.26 39.75
CA GLN A 30 82.07 -29.01 38.66
C GLN A 30 80.56 -29.25 38.92
N ALA A 31 80.18 -29.44 40.19
CA ALA A 31 78.79 -29.61 40.59
C ALA A 31 77.95 -28.34 40.32
N GLN A 32 78.50 -27.17 40.61
CA GLN A 32 77.83 -25.88 40.38
C GLN A 32 77.70 -25.57 38.89
N TYR A 33 78.74 -25.87 38.09
CA TYR A 33 78.68 -25.72 36.64
C TYR A 33 77.58 -26.58 36.01
N ASN A 34 77.52 -27.87 36.37
CA ASN A 34 76.54 -28.80 35.78
C ASN A 34 75.09 -28.40 36.11
N GLN A 35 74.82 -27.88 37.31
CA GLN A 35 73.48 -27.37 37.68
C GLN A 35 73.09 -26.15 36.83
N ILE A 36 73.99 -25.16 36.70
CA ILE A 36 73.72 -23.95 35.90
C ILE A 36 73.59 -24.30 34.42
N ALA A 37 74.46 -25.17 33.91
CA ALA A 37 74.44 -25.66 32.54
C ALA A 37 73.12 -26.39 32.20
N THR A 38 72.59 -27.19 33.13
CA THR A 38 71.30 -27.88 32.94
C THR A 38 70.13 -26.89 32.84
N ILE A 39 70.11 -25.85 33.68
CA ILE A 39 69.06 -24.82 33.64
C ILE A 39 69.15 -24.01 32.34
N VAL A 40 70.33 -23.53 31.98
CA VAL A 40 70.57 -22.73 30.76
C VAL A 40 70.26 -23.55 29.50
N GLY A 41 70.68 -24.81 29.46
CA GLY A 41 70.39 -25.73 28.35
C GLY A 41 68.89 -26.04 28.23
N GLY A 42 68.21 -26.27 29.35
CA GLY A 42 66.76 -26.50 29.37
C GLY A 42 65.97 -25.31 28.84
N VAL A 43 66.29 -24.10 29.30
CA VAL A 43 65.64 -22.86 28.83
C VAL A 43 65.91 -22.61 27.34
N ALA A 44 67.14 -22.81 26.89
CA ALA A 44 67.50 -22.65 25.48
C ALA A 44 66.76 -23.66 24.57
N SER A 45 66.56 -24.90 25.03
CA SER A 45 65.84 -25.93 24.29
C SER A 45 64.36 -25.59 24.10
N ILE A 46 63.69 -25.13 25.16
CA ILE A 46 62.28 -24.70 25.12
C ILE A 46 62.11 -23.52 24.15
N LEU A 47 63.02 -22.54 24.22
CA LEU A 47 63.00 -21.38 23.32
C LEU A 47 63.31 -21.75 21.87
N GLY A 48 64.18 -22.73 21.64
CA GLY A 48 64.47 -23.28 20.31
C GLY A 48 63.24 -23.96 19.70
N LEU A 49 62.56 -24.80 20.48
CA LEU A 49 61.32 -25.48 20.08
C LEU A 49 60.19 -24.50 19.76
N LEU A 50 59.93 -23.53 20.63
CA LEU A 50 58.95 -22.46 20.38
C LEU A 50 59.30 -21.62 19.16
N GLY A 51 60.59 -21.36 18.95
CA GLY A 51 61.08 -20.66 17.77
C GLY A 51 60.80 -21.41 16.47
N LEU A 52 60.77 -22.74 16.49
CA LEU A 52 60.57 -23.59 15.32
C LEU A 52 59.10 -23.95 15.08
N ALA A 53 58.32 -24.14 16.15
CA ALA A 53 56.92 -24.58 16.12
C ALA A 53 55.92 -23.50 15.67
N LEU A 54 56.27 -22.22 15.77
CA LEU A 54 55.39 -21.13 15.31
C LEU A 54 55.50 -20.94 13.78
N PRO A 55 54.44 -21.25 13.00
CA PRO A 55 54.41 -20.98 11.58
C PRO A 55 54.50 -19.47 11.33
N ARG A 56 55.25 -19.08 10.29
CA ARG A 56 55.34 -17.67 9.89
C ARG A 56 54.02 -17.27 9.21
N LEU A 57 53.14 -16.59 9.94
CA LEU A 57 52.02 -15.86 9.33
C LEU A 57 52.58 -14.95 8.23
N LYS A 58 52.19 -15.20 6.98
CA LYS A 58 52.62 -14.36 5.86
C LYS A 58 51.71 -13.14 5.80
N THR A 59 52.26 -12.00 5.46
CA THR A 59 51.51 -10.75 5.26
C THR A 59 50.46 -10.85 4.15
N SER A 60 50.58 -11.83 3.24
CA SER A 60 49.57 -12.18 2.24
C SER A 60 48.25 -12.65 2.85
N ASP A 61 48.32 -13.42 3.94
CA ASP A 61 47.15 -14.07 4.54
C ASP A 61 46.28 -13.04 5.27
N ILE A 62 46.92 -12.02 5.85
CA ILE A 62 46.23 -10.88 6.47
C ILE A 62 45.51 -10.04 5.41
N LYS A 63 46.19 -9.73 4.29
CA LYS A 63 45.60 -8.96 3.19
C LYS A 63 44.41 -9.67 2.55
N SER A 64 44.46 -11.00 2.38
CA SER A 64 43.32 -11.74 1.85
C SER A 64 42.10 -11.68 2.77
N ILE A 65 42.32 -11.76 4.09
CA ILE A 65 41.24 -11.66 5.09
C ILE A 65 40.63 -10.24 5.08
N GLU A 66 41.44 -9.18 4.97
CA GLU A 66 40.94 -7.81 4.87
C GLU A 66 40.13 -7.58 3.58
N ILE A 67 40.60 -8.09 2.44
CA ILE A 67 39.88 -7.98 1.17
C ILE A 67 38.58 -8.78 1.21
N GLU A 68 38.58 -9.98 1.81
CA GLU A 68 37.39 -10.81 1.96
C GLU A 68 36.36 -10.18 2.89
N THR A 69 36.80 -9.60 4.01
CA THR A 69 35.91 -8.87 4.91
C THR A 69 35.30 -7.64 4.24
N LEU A 70 36.09 -6.84 3.50
CA LEU A 70 35.59 -5.72 2.69
C LEU A 70 34.58 -6.18 1.63
N LYS A 71 34.85 -7.30 0.95
CA LYS A 71 33.94 -7.88 -0.05
C LYS A 71 32.62 -8.34 0.57
N ASN A 72 32.68 -8.96 1.75
CA ASN A 72 31.48 -9.39 2.48
C ASN A 72 30.69 -8.17 2.97
N LEU A 73 31.38 -7.12 3.45
CA LEU A 73 30.75 -5.88 3.88
C LEU A 73 30.07 -5.16 2.71
N ALA A 74 30.71 -5.13 1.53
CA ALA A 74 30.12 -4.60 0.31
C ALA A 74 28.88 -5.40 -0.13
N LYS A 75 28.93 -6.73 -0.10
CA LYS A 75 27.76 -7.58 -0.36
C LYS A 75 26.62 -7.33 0.63
N THR A 76 26.93 -7.23 1.91
CA THR A 76 25.92 -6.92 2.94
C THR A 76 25.30 -5.55 2.71
N ALA A 77 26.10 -4.54 2.32
CA ALA A 77 25.58 -3.21 1.99
C ALA A 77 24.65 -3.25 0.76
N GLU A 78 25.00 -4.02 -0.27
CA GLU A 78 24.16 -4.23 -1.45
C GLU A 78 22.84 -4.95 -1.10
N GLU A 79 22.90 -5.98 -0.25
CA GLU A 79 21.70 -6.68 0.24
C GLU A 79 20.81 -5.77 1.09
N ILE A 80 21.39 -4.91 1.94
CA ILE A 80 20.66 -3.92 2.73
C ILE A 80 19.95 -2.94 1.79
N GLN A 81 20.65 -2.38 0.81
CA GLN A 81 20.09 -1.43 -0.14
C GLN A 81 18.94 -2.05 -0.95
N LYS A 82 19.10 -3.31 -1.37
CA LYS A 82 18.04 -4.05 -2.06
C LYS A 82 16.81 -4.26 -1.16
N LYS A 83 17.02 -4.65 0.11
CA LYS A 83 15.91 -4.82 1.07
C LYS A 83 15.23 -3.51 1.41
N GLU A 84 15.96 -2.41 1.52
CA GLU A 84 15.39 -1.08 1.72
C GLU A 84 14.50 -0.66 0.54
N ALA A 85 14.95 -0.91 -0.69
CA ALA A 85 14.16 -0.65 -1.89
C ALA A 85 12.87 -1.51 -1.91
N GLU A 86 12.97 -2.80 -1.59
CA GLU A 86 11.82 -3.69 -1.48
C GLU A 86 10.84 -3.25 -0.37
N LEU A 87 11.35 -2.81 0.78
CA LEU A 87 10.51 -2.29 1.87
C LEU A 87 9.79 -1.02 1.46
N ASN A 88 10.46 -0.09 0.77
CA ASN A 88 9.84 1.14 0.30
C ASN A 88 8.72 0.86 -0.71
N ILE A 89 8.94 -0.05 -1.65
CA ILE A 89 7.89 -0.50 -2.59
C ILE A 89 6.69 -1.07 -1.83
N LYS A 90 6.93 -1.98 -0.87
CA LYS A 90 5.85 -2.57 -0.06
C LYS A 90 5.11 -1.54 0.79
N GLN A 91 5.81 -0.56 1.34
CA GLN A 91 5.22 0.53 2.13
C GLN A 91 4.28 1.39 1.26
N ASN A 92 4.70 1.70 0.04
CA ASN A 92 3.88 2.44 -0.92
C ASN A 92 2.65 1.62 -1.36
N ASP A 93 2.84 0.32 -1.60
CA ASP A 93 1.74 -0.59 -1.92
C ASP A 93 0.73 -0.70 -0.77
N LEU A 94 1.19 -0.81 0.48
CA LEU A 94 0.32 -0.80 1.66
C LEU A 94 -0.49 0.49 1.76
N THR A 95 0.15 1.64 1.56
CA THR A 95 -0.53 2.94 1.60
C THR A 95 -1.61 3.04 0.53
N ARG A 96 -1.29 2.57 -0.69
CA ARG A 96 -2.25 2.51 -1.80
C ARG A 96 -3.42 1.58 -1.49
N LEU A 97 -3.15 0.40 -0.95
CA LEU A 97 -4.19 -0.57 -0.58
C LEU A 97 -5.11 -0.04 0.53
N GLU A 98 -4.55 0.67 1.52
CA GLU A 98 -5.35 1.28 2.59
C GLU A 98 -6.30 2.36 2.04
N LEU A 99 -5.82 3.20 1.11
CA LEU A 99 -6.68 4.19 0.42
C LEU A 99 -7.80 3.49 -0.36
N GLN A 100 -7.48 2.45 -1.14
CA GLN A 100 -8.49 1.68 -1.89
C GLN A 100 -9.53 1.04 -0.98
N LYS A 101 -9.11 0.52 0.18
CA LYS A 101 -10.02 -0.05 1.18
C LYS A 101 -10.97 1.02 1.73
N GLN A 102 -10.47 2.21 2.07
CA GLN A 102 -11.30 3.31 2.56
C GLN A 102 -12.32 3.77 1.51
N GLU A 103 -11.90 3.89 0.25
CA GLU A 103 -12.80 4.20 -0.87
C GLU A 103 -13.89 3.14 -1.04
N LEU A 104 -13.51 1.86 -0.97
CA LEU A 104 -14.45 0.75 -1.09
C LEU A 104 -15.46 0.74 0.06
N GLU A 105 -15.01 0.92 1.31
CA GLU A 105 -15.90 1.03 2.47
C GLU A 105 -16.90 2.17 2.32
N PHE A 106 -16.47 3.31 1.77
CA PHE A 106 -17.33 4.45 1.52
C PHE A 106 -18.38 4.15 0.43
N ILE A 107 -17.97 3.51 -0.67
CA ILE A 107 -18.89 3.10 -1.74
C ILE A 107 -19.92 2.09 -1.21
N VAL A 108 -19.48 1.10 -0.42
CA VAL A 108 -20.37 0.11 0.19
C VAL A 108 -21.39 0.79 1.10
N LYS A 109 -20.95 1.72 1.96
CA LYS A 109 -21.88 2.50 2.82
C LYS A 109 -22.92 3.26 1.98
N LYS A 110 -22.50 3.90 0.89
CA LYS A 110 -23.42 4.59 -0.04
C LYS A 110 -24.40 3.64 -0.70
N ALA A 111 -23.94 2.48 -1.17
CA ALA A 111 -24.78 1.47 -1.79
C ALA A 111 -25.83 0.92 -0.81
N SER A 112 -25.42 0.62 0.43
CA SER A 112 -26.33 0.18 1.49
C SER A 112 -27.38 1.23 1.83
N LEU A 113 -26.98 2.50 1.93
CA LEU A 113 -27.94 3.60 2.15
C LEU A 113 -28.91 3.76 0.98
N ASN A 114 -28.43 3.66 -0.25
CA ASN A 114 -29.28 3.72 -1.44
C ASN A 114 -30.32 2.59 -1.42
N LEU A 115 -29.89 1.36 -1.14
CA LEU A 115 -30.78 0.21 -1.02
C LEU A 115 -31.83 0.43 0.08
N PHE A 116 -31.41 0.90 1.25
CA PHE A 116 -32.31 1.22 2.36
C PHE A 116 -33.36 2.29 1.98
N TYR A 117 -32.98 3.34 1.27
CA TYR A 117 -33.92 4.35 0.80
C TYR A 117 -34.87 3.81 -0.28
N LYS A 118 -34.37 2.96 -1.18
CA LYS A 118 -35.20 2.31 -2.18
C LYS A 118 -36.29 1.44 -1.54
N GLU A 119 -35.92 0.64 -0.54
CA GLU A 119 -36.90 -0.14 0.22
C GLU A 119 -37.92 0.74 0.96
N GLN A 120 -37.50 1.89 1.49
CA GLN A 120 -38.44 2.83 2.11
C GLN A 120 -39.43 3.39 1.08
N ILE A 121 -38.96 3.77 -0.09
CA ILE A 121 -39.80 4.27 -1.19
C ILE A 121 -40.80 3.20 -1.61
N GLU A 122 -40.36 1.95 -1.80
CA GLU A 122 -41.24 0.83 -2.14
C GLU A 122 -42.33 0.63 -1.07
N ARG A 123 -41.96 0.65 0.22
CA ARG A 123 -42.95 0.59 1.31
C ARG A 123 -43.96 1.74 1.29
N TYR A 124 -43.52 2.96 0.94
CA TYR A 124 -44.42 4.09 0.82
C TYR A 124 -45.36 3.95 -0.38
N TYR A 125 -44.88 3.45 -1.52
CA TYR A 125 -45.74 3.14 -2.67
C TYR A 125 -46.77 2.06 -2.31
N ASP A 126 -46.34 0.96 -1.68
CA ASP A 126 -47.27 -0.08 -1.22
C ASP A 126 -48.34 0.47 -0.26
N THR A 127 -47.94 1.40 0.62
CA THR A 127 -48.86 2.05 1.55
C THR A 127 -49.83 2.97 0.82
N LEU A 128 -49.34 3.74 -0.16
CA LEU A 128 -50.16 4.63 -0.98
C LEU A 128 -51.17 3.82 -1.82
N ASP A 129 -50.72 2.76 -2.47
CA ASP A 129 -51.59 1.88 -3.27
C ASP A 129 -52.68 1.23 -2.41
N LYS A 130 -52.33 0.81 -1.18
CA LYS A 130 -53.32 0.36 -0.20
C LYS A 130 -54.31 1.47 0.16
N GLN A 131 -53.84 2.68 0.46
CA GLN A 131 -54.72 3.81 0.80
C GLN A 131 -55.66 4.19 -0.37
N ILE A 132 -55.16 4.16 -1.61
CA ILE A 132 -55.96 4.39 -2.82
C ILE A 132 -56.99 3.28 -3.01
N SER A 133 -56.61 2.02 -2.75
CA SER A 133 -57.49 0.86 -2.91
C SER A 133 -58.57 0.77 -1.82
N ASP A 134 -58.20 1.05 -0.57
CA ASP A 134 -59.11 1.01 0.58
C ASP A 134 -60.11 2.18 0.54
N ASN A 135 -59.70 3.32 -0.01
CA ASN A 135 -60.60 4.46 -0.20
C ASN A 135 -61.40 4.33 -1.51
N LYS A 136 -62.62 3.78 -1.38
CA LYS A 136 -63.58 3.63 -2.49
C LYS A 136 -63.89 4.92 -3.23
N GLU A 137 -63.82 6.08 -2.57
CA GLU A 137 -64.11 7.38 -3.19
C GLU A 137 -62.96 7.82 -4.10
N ILE A 138 -61.71 7.62 -3.67
CA ILE A 138 -60.51 7.89 -4.48
C ILE A 138 -60.47 6.95 -5.68
N SER A 139 -60.70 5.65 -5.48
CA SER A 139 -60.71 4.67 -6.57
C SER A 139 -61.80 4.95 -7.62
N ARG A 140 -63.01 5.33 -7.19
CA ARG A 140 -64.09 5.77 -8.09
C ARG A 140 -63.70 7.02 -8.86
N THR A 141 -63.21 8.05 -8.18
CA THR A 141 -62.79 9.31 -8.83
C THR A 141 -61.68 9.06 -9.85
N LEU A 142 -60.72 8.17 -9.56
CA LEU A 142 -59.66 7.78 -10.50
C LEU A 142 -60.22 7.05 -11.73
N ASN A 143 -61.23 6.21 -11.56
CA ASN A 143 -61.88 5.54 -12.70
C ASN A 143 -62.69 6.53 -13.55
N ASP A 144 -63.40 7.46 -12.91
CA ASP A 144 -64.15 8.52 -13.61
C ASP A 144 -63.19 9.42 -14.41
N ILE A 145 -62.03 9.78 -13.84
CA ILE A 145 -60.97 10.52 -14.53
C ILE A 145 -60.48 9.72 -15.74
N LYS A 146 -60.16 8.44 -15.60
CA LYS A 146 -59.72 7.60 -16.73
C LYS A 146 -60.78 7.54 -17.83
N GLU A 147 -62.05 7.37 -17.48
CA GLU A 147 -63.15 7.34 -18.45
C GLU A 147 -63.25 8.67 -19.22
N ILE A 148 -63.07 9.80 -18.52
CA ILE A 148 -63.02 11.12 -19.14
C ILE A 148 -61.78 11.27 -20.04
N GLU A 149 -60.60 10.79 -19.62
CA GLU A 149 -59.38 10.82 -20.44
C GLU A 149 -59.53 10.01 -21.73
N TYR A 150 -60.13 8.81 -21.67
CA TYR A 150 -60.43 8.02 -22.86
C TYR A 150 -61.37 8.74 -23.81
N LYS A 151 -62.44 9.36 -23.28
CA LYS A 151 -63.37 10.16 -24.08
C LYS A 151 -62.68 11.37 -24.71
N ILE A 152 -61.76 12.02 -24.00
CA ILE A 152 -60.99 13.15 -24.52
C ILE A 152 -60.10 12.71 -25.67
N GLU A 153 -59.39 11.59 -25.55
CA GLU A 153 -58.50 11.12 -26.63
C GLU A 153 -59.30 10.62 -27.83
N GLU A 154 -60.44 9.96 -27.62
CA GLU A 154 -61.37 9.57 -28.70
C GLU A 154 -61.88 10.81 -29.45
N LEU A 155 -62.37 11.82 -28.73
CA LEU A 155 -62.82 13.09 -29.31
C LEU A 155 -61.69 13.82 -30.04
N LYS A 156 -60.46 13.77 -29.52
CA LYS A 156 -59.30 14.37 -30.18
C LYS A 156 -59.00 13.68 -31.50
N ILE A 157 -59.01 12.35 -31.53
CA ILE A 157 -58.85 11.57 -32.77
C ILE A 157 -59.97 11.88 -33.77
N GLU A 158 -61.21 12.05 -33.31
CA GLU A 158 -62.34 12.44 -34.16
C GLU A 158 -62.19 13.87 -34.72
N ILE A 159 -61.76 14.81 -33.89
CA ILE A 159 -61.50 16.20 -34.28
C ILE A 159 -60.35 16.27 -35.29
N GLU A 160 -59.28 15.50 -35.10
CA GLU A 160 -58.13 15.43 -36.03
C GLU A 160 -58.48 14.79 -37.38
N LYS A 161 -59.49 13.92 -37.44
CA LYS A 161 -59.98 13.30 -38.68
C LYS A 161 -61.06 14.11 -39.40
N SER A 162 -61.57 15.17 -38.78
CA SER A 162 -62.64 15.99 -39.34
C SER A 162 -62.10 16.91 -40.45
N PRO A 163 -62.81 17.11 -41.57
CA PRO A 163 -62.39 18.07 -42.60
C PRO A 163 -62.37 19.54 -42.10
N ASN A 164 -62.95 19.82 -40.93
CA ASN A 164 -63.04 21.15 -40.33
C ASN A 164 -62.14 21.34 -39.08
N THR A 165 -61.12 20.49 -38.88
CA THR A 165 -60.21 20.53 -37.71
C THR A 165 -59.67 21.93 -37.42
N GLU A 166 -59.27 22.68 -38.46
CA GLU A 166 -58.66 24.01 -38.33
C GLU A 166 -59.66 25.04 -37.77
N SER A 167 -60.91 25.02 -38.23
CA SER A 167 -61.98 25.88 -37.69
C SER A 167 -62.38 25.48 -36.27
N ILE A 168 -62.40 24.17 -35.97
CA ILE A 168 -62.70 23.66 -34.62
C ILE A 168 -61.61 24.11 -33.63
N MET A 169 -60.33 24.03 -34.01
CA MET A 169 -59.23 24.45 -33.15
C MET A 169 -59.24 25.96 -32.90
N GLN A 170 -59.54 26.76 -33.93
CA GLN A 170 -59.69 28.23 -33.79
C GLN A 170 -60.82 28.60 -32.82
N ILE A 171 -61.98 27.96 -32.91
CA ILE A 171 -63.11 28.17 -31.98
C ILE A 171 -62.72 27.79 -30.55
N ILE A 172 -61.98 26.69 -30.36
CA ILE A 172 -61.50 26.26 -29.04
C ILE A 172 -60.50 27.26 -28.46
N GLU A 173 -59.59 27.79 -29.28
CA GLU A 173 -58.63 28.82 -28.86
C GLU A 173 -59.32 30.13 -28.47
N GLU A 174 -60.29 30.59 -29.25
CA GLU A 174 -61.10 31.77 -28.93
C GLU A 174 -61.91 31.57 -27.63
N ALA A 175 -62.54 30.40 -27.46
CA ALA A 175 -63.27 30.05 -26.25
C ALA A 175 -62.36 29.98 -25.01
N ARG A 176 -61.13 29.44 -25.13
CA ARG A 176 -60.12 29.44 -24.05
C ARG A 176 -59.64 30.84 -23.69
N LYS A 177 -59.43 31.71 -24.67
CA LYS A 177 -59.08 33.13 -24.46
C LYS A 177 -60.16 33.86 -23.66
N HIS A 178 -61.43 33.58 -23.95
CA HIS A 178 -62.55 34.14 -23.19
C HIS A 178 -62.68 33.55 -21.78
N ARG A 179 -62.37 32.25 -21.58
CA ARG A 179 -62.41 31.60 -20.26
C ARG A 179 -61.31 32.07 -19.31
N LYS A 180 -60.12 32.45 -19.84
CA LYS A 180 -58.99 32.96 -19.04
C LYS A 180 -59.27 34.29 -18.32
N ASN A 181 -60.35 35.00 -18.65
CA ASN A 181 -60.76 36.24 -17.97
C ASN A 181 -61.56 36.01 -16.69
N SER A 182 -61.82 34.76 -16.28
CA SER A 182 -62.39 34.45 -14.97
C SER A 182 -61.67 33.25 -14.34
N VAL A 183 -60.81 33.56 -13.37
CA VAL A 183 -60.08 32.65 -12.46
C VAL A 183 -58.79 32.03 -13.05
N GLU A 184 -57.65 32.64 -12.73
CA GLU A 184 -56.32 32.01 -12.84
C GLU A 184 -56.18 30.90 -11.79
N ILE A 185 -56.32 29.65 -12.20
CA ILE A 185 -55.74 28.51 -11.48
C ILE A 185 -54.55 28.04 -12.30
N LYS A 186 -53.33 28.38 -11.85
CA LYS A 186 -52.10 27.84 -12.44
C LYS A 186 -52.02 26.36 -12.11
N THR A 187 -52.14 25.51 -13.12
CA THR A 187 -51.90 24.07 -12.96
C THR A 187 -50.45 23.74 -13.33
N PRO A 188 -49.86 22.66 -12.78
CA PRO A 188 -48.50 22.22 -13.13
C PRO A 188 -48.29 21.97 -14.63
N ILE A 189 -49.37 21.74 -15.37
CA ILE A 189 -49.38 21.58 -16.83
C ILE A 189 -49.04 22.90 -17.54
N ASP A 190 -49.48 24.05 -17.00
CA ASP A 190 -49.15 25.36 -17.56
C ASP A 190 -47.63 25.63 -17.54
N ALA A 191 -46.94 25.21 -16.47
CA ALA A 191 -45.48 25.32 -16.37
C ALA A 191 -44.75 24.39 -17.35
N PHE A 192 -45.31 23.22 -17.66
CA PHE A 192 -44.74 22.29 -18.63
C PHE A 192 -44.91 22.78 -20.08
N ILE A 193 -46.06 23.37 -20.39
CA ILE A 193 -46.33 23.96 -21.71
C ILE A 193 -45.49 25.23 -21.92
N GLU A 194 -45.32 26.06 -20.89
CA GLU A 194 -44.46 27.26 -20.94
C GLU A 194 -42.98 26.89 -21.16
N ALA A 195 -42.51 25.78 -20.58
CA ALA A 195 -41.18 25.24 -20.83
C ALA A 195 -41.02 24.71 -22.27
N MET A 196 -42.02 24.03 -22.82
CA MET A 196 -42.02 23.54 -24.20
C MET A 196 -42.04 24.68 -25.23
N VAL A 197 -42.86 25.72 -25.02
CA VAL A 197 -42.93 26.90 -25.90
C VAL A 197 -41.61 27.69 -25.87
N LYS A 198 -40.90 27.70 -24.74
CA LYS A 198 -39.57 28.34 -24.62
C LYS A 198 -38.46 27.53 -25.29
N ILE A 199 -38.61 26.21 -25.40
CA ILE A 199 -37.67 25.31 -26.09
C ILE A 199 -37.91 25.30 -27.60
N SER A 200 -39.16 25.40 -28.04
CA SER A 200 -39.53 25.45 -29.47
C SER A 200 -39.43 26.86 -30.07
N GLY A 201 -38.44 27.66 -29.64
CA GLY A 201 -38.26 29.05 -30.02
C GLY A 201 -38.48 29.30 -31.52
N PHE A 202 -39.61 29.92 -31.83
CA PHE A 202 -39.86 30.60 -33.10
C PHE A 202 -38.93 31.81 -33.11
N LYS A 203 -38.06 31.87 -34.13
CA LYS A 203 -37.42 33.10 -34.58
C LYS A 203 -38.47 34.03 -35.20
#